data_AF-A0A3A8ZGL8-F1
#
_entry.id   AF-A0A3A8ZGL8-F1
#
_cell.length_a   1.000
_cell.length_b   1.000
_cell.length_c   1.000
_cell.angle_alpha   90.00
_cell.angle_beta   90.00
_cell.angle_gamma   90.00
#
_symmetry.space_group_name_H-M   'P 1'
#
loop_
_entity.id
_entity.type
_entity.pdbx_description
1 polymer ?
#
loop_
_entity_poly.entity_id
_entity_poly.type
_entity_poly.pdbx_seq_one_letter_code
_entity_poly.pdbx_strand_id
1 'polypeptide(L)' 'MQKDLERKAYGRLKEWKKSVRHSTLEISGARQVGKTYLVNKFADAEYRQKIYINLLDFLKGASCLIQV' A
#
# COMPACT_ATOMS: atom_id res chain seq x y z
N MET A 1 3.11 15.64 -16.27
CA MET A 1 4.18 15.01 -15.48
C MET A 1 3.65 14.12 -14.34
N GLN A 2 2.66 14.55 -13.55
CA GLN A 2 2.19 13.79 -12.37
C GLN A 2 1.43 12.48 -12.69
N LYS A 3 0.72 12.45 -13.83
CA LYS A 3 -0.04 11.28 -14.31
C LYS A 3 0.85 10.07 -14.64
N ASP A 4 2.10 10.32 -15.01
CA ASP A 4 3.03 9.27 -15.43
C ASP A 4 3.65 8.54 -14.22
N LEU A 5 3.82 9.25 -13.10
CA LEU A 5 4.26 8.65 -11.83
C LEU A 5 3.22 7.67 -11.28
N GLU A 6 1.94 8.06 -11.27
CA GLU A 6 0.85 7.17 -10.87
C GLU A 6 0.76 5.94 -11.77
N ARG A 7 0.89 6.11 -13.09
CA ARG A 7 0.88 5.00 -14.05
C ARG A 7 2.04 4.03 -13.83
N LYS A 8 3.25 4.54 -13.62
CA LYS A 8 4.43 3.70 -13.33
C LYS A 8 4.27 2.93 -12.02
N ALA A 9 3.81 3.61 -10.97
CA ALA A 9 3.60 2.98 -9.66
C ALA A 9 2.52 1.89 -9.74
N TYR A 10 1.39 2.17 -10.38
CA TYR A 10 0.32 1.18 -10.60
C TYR A 10 0.78 0.02 -11.49
N GLY A 11 1.62 0.28 -12.49
CA GLY A 11 2.25 -0.74 -13.34
C GLY A 11 3.07 -1.73 -12.53
N ARG A 12 3.91 -1.25 -11.60
CA ARG A 12 4.69 -2.09 -10.69
C ARG A 12 3.81 -2.98 -9.80
N LEU A 13 2.67 -2.47 -9.33
CA LEU A 13 1.70 -3.27 -8.57
C LEU A 13 1.09 -4.39 -9.43
N LYS A 14 0.80 -4.12 -10.71
CA LYS A 14 0.32 -5.15 -11.65
C LYS A 14 1.38 -6.20 -11.96
N GLU A 15 2.63 -5.80 -12.12
CA GLU A 15 3.76 -6.72 -12.31
C GLU A 15 3.95 -7.63 -11.10
N TRP A 16 3.92 -7.06 -9.89
CA TRP A 16 3.93 -7.81 -8.64
C TRP A 16 2.78 -8.84 -8.56
N LYS A 17 1.55 -8.43 -8.86
CA LYS A 17 0.37 -9.33 -8.91
C LYS A 17 0.54 -10.47 -9.91
N LYS A 18 1.34 -10.33 -10.97
CA LYS A 18 1.61 -11.38 -11.96
C LYS A 18 2.77 -12.32 -11.59
N SER A 19 3.63 -11.93 -10.65
CA SER A 19 4.84 -12.69 -10.28
C SER A 19 4.52 -14.00 -9.58
N VAL A 20 4.92 -15.14 -10.15
CA VAL A 20 4.60 -16.52 -9.68
C VAL A 20 4.76 -16.76 -8.16
N ARG A 21 5.62 -15.99 -7.48
CA ARG A 21 5.77 -15.97 -6.02
C ARG A 21 5.29 -14.64 -5.45
N HIS A 22 3.99 -14.35 -5.53
CA HIS A 22 3.32 -13.11 -5.09
C HIS A 22 3.46 -12.82 -3.56
N SER A 23 4.69 -12.82 -3.05
CA SER A 23 5.03 -12.57 -1.66
C SER A 23 4.70 -11.15 -1.27
N THR A 24 4.85 -10.82 0.01
CA THR A 24 4.62 -9.49 0.57
C THR A 24 5.29 -8.39 -0.26
N LEU A 25 4.52 -7.36 -0.61
CA LEU A 25 5.03 -6.16 -1.27
C LEU A 25 5.21 -5.03 -0.25
N GLU A 26 6.44 -4.54 -0.15
CA GLU A 26 6.77 -3.37 0.66
C GLU A 26 6.70 -2.10 -0.20
N ILE A 27 6.06 -1.04 0.31
CA ILE A 27 5.94 0.25 -0.38
C ILE A 27 6.50 1.35 0.52
N SER A 28 7.74 1.73 0.22
CA SER A 28 8.49 2.76 0.94
C SER A 28 8.48 4.13 0.26
N GLY A 29 8.75 5.18 1.03
CA GLY A 29 8.88 6.56 0.53
C GLY A 29 8.50 7.61 1.56
N ALA A 30 8.52 8.90 1.18
CA ALA A 30 8.21 10.01 2.08
C ALA A 30 6.78 9.95 2.65
N ARG A 31 6.57 10.46 3.87
CA ARG A 31 5.24 10.52 4.51
C ARG A 31 4.30 11.41 3.69
N GLN A 32 3.00 11.13 3.75
CA GLN A 32 1.92 11.91 3.10
C GLN A 32 1.95 12.01 1.56
N VAL A 33 2.76 11.23 0.85
CA VAL A 33 2.82 11.24 -0.64
C VAL A 33 1.71 10.44 -1.34
N GLY A 34 0.71 9.92 -0.60
CA GLY A 34 -0.41 9.17 -1.19
C GLY A 34 -0.20 7.66 -1.35
N LYS A 35 0.80 7.05 -0.69
CA LYS A 35 1.05 5.60 -0.76
C LYS A 35 -0.19 4.77 -0.38
N THR A 36 -0.84 5.10 0.74
CA THR A 36 -2.06 4.41 1.21
C THR A 36 -3.20 4.52 0.21
N TYR A 37 -3.35 5.69 -0.42
CA TYR A 37 -4.37 5.90 -1.44
C TYR A 37 -4.12 4.99 -2.67
N LEU A 38 -2.87 4.93 -3.15
CA LEU A 38 -2.51 4.10 -4.29
C LEU A 38 -2.82 2.61 -4.05
N VAL A 39 -2.42 2.08 -2.89
CA VAL A 39 -2.65 0.66 -2.53
C VAL A 39 -4.14 0.37 -2.42
N ASN A 40 -4.89 1.23 -1.75
CA ASN A 40 -6.33 1.04 -1.60
C ASN A 40 -7.05 1.05 -2.93
N LYS A 41 -6.73 2.03 -3.80
CA LYS A 41 -7.31 2.14 -5.14
C LYS A 41 -6.97 0.93 -6.01
N PHE A 42 -5.74 0.43 -5.94
CA PHE A 42 -5.35 -0.80 -6.62
C PHE A 42 -6.13 -2.01 -6.08
N ALA A 43 -6.22 -2.14 -4.76
CA ALA A 43 -6.95 -3.23 -4.13
C ALA A 43 -8.44 -3.26 -4.52
N ASP A 44 -9.10 -2.10 -4.51
CA ASP A 44 -10.51 -1.95 -4.91
C ASP A 44 -10.76 -2.31 -6.37
N ALA A 45 -9.79 -2.03 -7.25
CA ALA A 45 -9.91 -2.31 -8.68
C ALA A 45 -9.57 -3.76 -9.04
N GLU A 46 -8.68 -4.40 -8.29
CA GLU A 46 -8.02 -5.64 -8.71
C GLU A 46 -8.42 -6.87 -7.88
N TYR A 47 -9.12 -6.68 -6.75
CA TYR A 47 -9.55 -7.75 -5.85
C TYR A 47 -11.00 -7.55 -5.44
N ARG A 48 -11.76 -8.66 -5.39
CA ARG A 48 -13.15 -8.65 -4.92
C ARG A 48 -13.26 -8.38 -3.41
N GLN A 49 -12.26 -8.78 -2.65
CA GLN A 49 -12.21 -8.66 -1.20
C GLN A 49 -10.82 -8.18 -0.77
N LYS A 50 -10.78 -7.27 0.21
CA LYS A 50 -9.54 -6.77 0.82
C LYS A 50 -9.75 -6.59 2.33
N ILE A 51 -8.69 -6.79 3.11
CA ILE A 51 -8.67 -6.49 4.54
C ILE A 51 -7.61 -5.43 4.74
N TYR A 52 -8.00 -4.31 5.36
CA TYR A 52 -7.07 -3.26 5.78
C TYR A 52 -6.77 -3.42 7.27
N ILE A 53 -5.49 -3.51 7.62
CA ILE A 53 -5.03 -3.66 8.99
C ILE A 53 -4.09 -2.50 9.30
N ASN A 54 -4.46 -1.63 10.23
CA ASN A 54 -3.57 -0.61 10.77
C ASN A 54 -2.95 -1.10 12.08
N LEU A 55 -1.73 -1.64 12.01
CA LEU A 55 -1.03 -2.18 13.17
C LEU A 55 -0.78 -1.15 14.27
N LEU A 56 -0.67 0.15 13.93
CA LEU A 56 -0.52 1.20 14.92
C LEU A 56 -1.77 1.34 15.79
N ASP A 57 -2.96 1.17 15.22
CA ASP A 57 -4.21 1.27 15.99
C ASP A 57 -4.38 0.08 16.93
N PHE A 58 -3.94 -1.12 16.52
CA PHE A 58 -3.97 -2.31 17.38
C PHE A 58 -3.06 -2.19 18.60
N LEU A 59 -1.95 -1.46 18.48
CA LEU A 59 -1.00 -1.27 19.57
C LEU A 59 -1.38 -0.12 20.51
N LYS A 60 -2.42 0.69 20.21
CA LYS A 60 -2.88 1.80 21.06
C LYS A 60 -3.44 1.38 22.43
N GLY A 61 -3.64 0.08 22.66
CA GLY A 61 -3.93 -0.48 23.99
C GLY A 61 -2.72 -0.54 24.94
N ALA A 62 -1.51 -0.30 24.44
CA ALA A 62 -0.32 -0.08 25.24
C ALA A 62 0.19 1.34 24.96
N SER A 63 0.31 2.17 26.00
CA SER A 63 0.80 3.54 25.84
C SER A 63 2.24 3.53 25.35
N CYS A 64 2.47 3.81 24.06
CA CYS A 64 3.63 4.54 23.60
C CYS A 64 3.42 4.98 22.14
N LEU A 65 3.40 6.29 21.92
CA LEU A 65 3.52 6.89 20.59
C LEU A 65 4.91 6.57 20.04
N ILE A 66 5.00 5.71 19.03
CA ILE A 66 6.15 5.71 18.13
C ILE A 66 5.64 5.88 16.69
N GLN A 67 5.79 7.09 16.18
CA GLN A 67 5.80 7.36 14.75
C GLN A 67 7.17 6.98 14.19
N VAL A 68 7.24 5.95 13.35
CA VAL A 68 8.24 5.87 12.27
C VAL A 68 7.53 5.53 10.97
#